data_AF-A0A2N6T2I4-F1
#
_entry.id   AF-A0A2N6T2I4-F1
#
_cell.length_a   1.000
_cell.length_b   1.000
_cell.length_c   1.000
_cell.angle_alpha   90.00
_cell.angle_beta   90.00
_cell.angle_gamma   90.00
#
_symmetry.space_group_name_H-M   'P 1'
#
loop_
_entity.id
_entity.type
_entity.pdbx_description
1 polymer ?
#
loop_
_entity_poly.entity_id
_entity_poly.type
_entity_poly.pdbx_seq_one_letter_code
_entity_poly.pdbx_strand_id
1 'polypeptide(L)'
;MIEAFVYPVSAVMKFWHWLLADIFTVSPDTAWVLSIVLLVVTVRGFLVPFNWSIFKSTRVMLMMRPEQAQLEKQYGESLDANDIEAHEKALKKLNQDYGYNPLTGCIPPLIQLPFILGLYRLLLWMSVPENGRTGTNIGLLTPDDIAGFLQASFLGVPLPAYVSMSQEQFAALGTTSPEVRAVAMPMLISAIIFTTFNTFVSQLRSRVHLDWDAPMSVKMYNLMWWMLFVIPVILGVAGTTGLIPIALLMYWFLGNLWTLIQTIILWCALCVRFPLEDQHLDHILNTRSAITAPRKLRRRRLLAALKRPWTIFRVHRNNKQVEKTEKLERKEKKTHQKSMAKQKRKVQSEKRKAERQKRKEDAETRSNNPAAEPTTSDAPDPSPSSTDPDLD
;
A
#
# COMPACT_ATOMS: atom_id res chain seq x y z
N MET A 1 -4.18 20.57 13.84
CA MET A 1 -4.65 19.44 13.00
C MET A 1 -3.99 18.12 13.40
N ILE A 2 -2.65 18.00 13.47
CA ILE A 2 -1.98 16.73 13.84
C ILE A 2 -2.19 16.35 15.32
N GLU A 3 -2.34 17.33 16.22
CA GLU A 3 -2.65 17.09 17.65
C GLU A 3 -3.92 16.26 17.85
N ALA A 4 -4.90 16.35 16.95
CA ALA A 4 -6.12 15.54 17.02
C ALA A 4 -5.82 14.03 16.95
N PHE A 5 -4.74 13.62 16.28
CA PHE A 5 -4.34 12.21 16.19
C PHE A 5 -3.61 11.72 17.44
N VAL A 6 -3.18 12.61 18.33
CA VAL A 6 -2.52 12.26 19.59
C VAL A 6 -3.54 11.81 20.64
N TYR A 7 -4.73 12.42 20.66
CA TYR A 7 -5.81 12.08 21.59
C TYR A 7 -6.19 10.59 21.61
N PRO A 8 -6.57 9.96 20.48
CA PRO A 8 -6.98 8.55 20.50
C PRO A 8 -5.82 7.63 20.91
N VAL A 9 -4.59 7.95 20.51
CA VAL A 9 -3.40 7.17 20.88
C VAL A 9 -3.12 7.27 22.38
N SER A 10 -3.18 8.48 22.93
CA SER A 10 -3.00 8.74 24.37
C SER A 10 -4.12 8.09 25.20
N ALA A 11 -5.35 8.04 24.69
CA ALA A 11 -6.48 7.37 25.32
C ALA A 11 -6.23 5.87 25.51
N VAL A 12 -5.83 5.20 24.43
CA VAL A 12 -5.57 3.76 24.43
C VAL A 12 -4.37 3.44 25.32
N MET A 13 -3.32 4.25 25.26
CA MET A 13 -2.12 4.06 26.10
C MET A 13 -2.45 4.23 27.59
N LYS A 14 -3.17 5.29 27.96
CA LYS A 14 -3.63 5.52 29.35
C LYS A 14 -4.54 4.41 29.84
N PHE A 15 -5.50 3.98 29.02
CA PHE A 15 -6.41 2.87 29.34
C PHE A 15 -5.64 1.60 29.67
N TRP A 16 -4.68 1.20 28.83
CA TRP A 16 -3.90 -0.01 29.09
C TRP A 16 -2.98 0.13 30.30
N HIS A 17 -2.36 1.30 30.50
CA HIS A 17 -1.54 1.53 31.69
C HIS A 17 -2.37 1.44 32.97
N TRP A 18 -3.48 2.16 33.04
CA TRP A 18 -4.44 2.12 34.15
C TRP A 18 -4.92 0.69 34.43
N LEU A 19 -5.33 -0.04 33.39
CA LEU A 19 -5.78 -1.43 33.53
C LEU A 19 -4.68 -2.34 34.07
N LEU A 20 -3.44 -2.19 33.59
CA LEU A 20 -2.33 -3.04 34.03
C LEU A 20 -1.84 -2.70 35.45
N ALA A 21 -1.68 -1.40 35.75
CA ALA A 21 -1.15 -0.94 37.02
C ALA A 21 -2.18 -1.07 38.15
N ASP A 22 -3.43 -0.61 37.94
CA ASP A 22 -4.41 -0.50 39.02
C ASP A 22 -5.27 -1.76 39.16
N ILE A 23 -5.61 -2.43 38.05
CA ILE A 23 -6.48 -3.62 38.09
C ILE A 23 -5.65 -4.90 38.16
N PHE A 24 -4.62 -5.05 37.33
CA PHE A 24 -3.75 -6.23 37.33
C PHE A 24 -2.55 -6.13 38.27
N THR A 25 -2.36 -5.01 38.97
CA THR A 25 -1.28 -4.78 39.96
C THR A 25 0.13 -5.03 39.41
N VAL A 26 0.32 -4.81 38.11
CA VAL A 26 1.62 -4.91 37.46
C VAL A 26 2.48 -3.73 37.88
N SER A 27 3.79 -3.93 38.02
CA SER A 27 4.70 -2.82 38.38
C SER A 27 4.57 -1.66 37.39
N PRO A 28 4.60 -0.39 37.84
CA PRO A 28 4.39 0.77 36.96
C PRO A 28 5.29 0.79 35.72
N ASP A 29 6.57 0.47 35.88
CA ASP A 29 7.54 0.31 34.77
C ASP A 29 7.06 -0.70 33.73
N THR A 30 6.69 -1.90 34.18
CA THR A 30 6.25 -2.99 33.29
C THR A 30 4.90 -2.67 32.67
N ALA A 31 4.02 -1.98 33.41
CA ALA A 31 2.73 -1.52 32.90
C ALA A 31 2.91 -0.53 31.75
N TRP A 32 3.86 0.41 31.83
CA TRP A 32 4.19 1.29 30.70
C TRP A 32 4.74 0.53 29.50
N VAL A 33 5.69 -0.39 29.70
CA VAL A 33 6.24 -1.21 28.60
C VAL A 33 5.12 -2.01 27.90
N LEU A 34 4.30 -2.71 28.67
CA LEU A 34 3.18 -3.51 28.16
C LEU A 34 2.07 -2.65 27.54
N SER A 35 1.84 -1.43 28.04
CA SER A 35 0.88 -0.51 27.44
C SER A 35 1.26 -0.14 26.00
N ILE A 36 2.55 0.01 25.69
CA ILE A 36 3.02 0.23 24.31
C ILE A 36 2.75 -1.01 23.45
N VAL A 37 2.95 -2.21 24.00
CA VAL A 37 2.67 -3.47 23.29
C VAL A 37 1.18 -3.58 22.96
N LEU A 38 0.33 -3.39 23.96
CA LEU A 38 -1.12 -3.51 23.83
C LEU A 38 -1.71 -2.38 22.97
N LEU A 39 -1.11 -1.19 22.98
CA LEU A 39 -1.46 -0.12 22.05
C LEU A 39 -1.28 -0.56 20.60
N VAL A 40 -0.15 -1.21 20.26
CA VAL A 40 0.07 -1.75 18.91
C VAL A 40 -0.98 -2.80 18.56
N VAL A 41 -1.19 -3.76 19.45
CA VAL A 41 -2.17 -4.86 19.23
C VAL A 41 -3.58 -4.30 19.04
N THR A 42 -3.98 -3.32 19.85
CA THR A 42 -5.31 -2.71 19.80
C THR A 42 -5.52 -1.94 18.51
N VAL A 43 -4.64 -0.97 18.22
CA VAL A 43 -4.79 -0.11 17.03
C VAL A 43 -4.69 -0.93 15.77
N ARG A 44 -3.73 -1.86 15.68
CA ARG A 44 -3.58 -2.71 14.51
C ARG A 44 -4.69 -3.76 14.40
N GLY A 45 -5.21 -4.25 15.51
CA GLY A 45 -6.38 -5.12 15.58
C GLY A 45 -7.61 -4.48 14.94
N PHE A 46 -7.91 -3.23 15.29
CA PHE A 46 -9.00 -2.47 14.65
C PHE A 46 -8.82 -2.27 13.15
N LEU A 47 -7.57 -2.24 12.66
CA LEU A 47 -7.25 -2.08 11.23
C LEU A 47 -7.25 -3.40 10.44
N VAL A 48 -7.37 -4.57 11.09
CA VAL A 48 -7.43 -5.87 10.42
C VAL A 48 -8.52 -5.97 9.35
N PRO A 49 -9.81 -5.62 9.61
CA PRO A 49 -10.86 -5.71 8.58
C PRO A 49 -10.57 -4.81 7.37
N PHE A 50 -10.02 -3.62 7.61
CA PHE A 50 -9.60 -2.72 6.54
C PHE A 50 -8.48 -3.33 5.70
N ASN A 51 -7.46 -3.91 6.33
CA ASN A 51 -6.37 -4.60 5.65
C ASN A 51 -6.85 -5.83 4.86
N TRP A 52 -7.83 -6.57 5.40
CA TRP A 52 -8.46 -7.67 4.67
C TRP A 52 -9.12 -7.21 3.38
N SER A 53 -9.86 -6.09 3.40
CA SER A 53 -10.48 -5.50 2.20
C SER A 53 -9.45 -5.21 1.11
N ILE A 54 -8.26 -4.70 1.48
CA ILE A 54 -7.16 -4.42 0.55
C ILE A 54 -6.59 -5.71 -0.05
N PHE A 55 -6.37 -6.73 0.77
CA PHE A 55 -5.87 -8.03 0.32
C PHE A 55 -6.87 -8.71 -0.61
N LYS A 56 -8.16 -8.69 -0.25
CA LYS A 56 -9.26 -9.19 -1.09
C LYS A 56 -9.31 -8.46 -2.43
N SER A 57 -9.31 -7.12 -2.42
CA SER A 57 -9.34 -6.32 -3.66
C SER A 57 -8.17 -6.66 -4.59
N THR A 58 -6.97 -6.84 -4.04
CA THR A 58 -5.78 -7.26 -4.82
C THR A 58 -5.93 -8.65 -5.43
N ARG A 59 -6.59 -9.58 -4.74
CA ARG A 59 -6.86 -10.94 -5.24
C ARG A 59 -7.95 -10.96 -6.32
N VAL A 60 -9.04 -10.24 -6.09
CA VAL A 60 -10.13 -10.09 -7.05
C VAL A 60 -9.60 -9.46 -8.34
N MET A 61 -8.77 -8.42 -8.23
CA MET A 61 -8.10 -7.81 -9.38
C MET A 61 -7.32 -8.83 -10.20
N LEU A 62 -6.62 -9.77 -9.54
CA LEU A 62 -5.86 -10.82 -10.22
C LEU A 62 -6.76 -11.79 -10.97
N MET A 63 -7.88 -12.18 -10.36
CA MET A 63 -8.86 -13.09 -10.96
C MET A 63 -9.55 -12.46 -12.19
N MET A 64 -9.77 -11.16 -12.16
CA MET A 64 -10.44 -10.42 -13.24
C MET A 64 -9.54 -10.17 -14.46
N ARG A 65 -8.20 -10.30 -14.35
CA ARG A 65 -7.27 -9.98 -15.45
C ARG A 65 -7.50 -10.73 -16.76
N PRO A 66 -7.75 -12.05 -16.76
CA PRO A 66 -7.96 -12.78 -18.00
C PRO A 66 -9.20 -12.26 -18.75
N GLU A 67 -10.28 -11.95 -18.02
CA GLU A 67 -11.51 -11.40 -18.61
C GLU A 67 -11.32 -9.96 -19.11
N GLN A 68 -10.59 -9.13 -18.35
CA GLN A 68 -10.18 -7.80 -18.83
C GLN A 68 -9.36 -7.88 -20.13
N ALA A 69 -8.45 -8.85 -20.22
CA ALA A 69 -7.65 -9.05 -21.42
C ALA A 69 -8.49 -9.54 -22.61
N GLN A 70 -9.59 -10.27 -22.37
CA GLN A 70 -10.54 -10.66 -23.42
C GLN A 70 -11.37 -9.46 -23.90
N LEU A 71 -11.86 -8.62 -22.98
CA LEU A 71 -12.56 -7.38 -23.33
C LEU A 71 -11.67 -6.43 -24.13
N GLU A 72 -10.42 -6.25 -23.73
CA GLU A 72 -9.47 -5.42 -24.46
C GLU A 72 -9.17 -5.98 -25.87
N LYS A 73 -9.21 -7.30 -26.06
CA LYS A 73 -9.09 -7.89 -27.42
C LYS A 73 -10.31 -7.64 -28.29
N GLN A 74 -11.51 -7.64 -27.71
CA GLN A 74 -12.76 -7.45 -28.45
C GLN A 74 -12.97 -5.98 -28.85
N TYR A 75 -12.66 -5.04 -27.96
CA TYR A 75 -12.99 -3.62 -28.14
C TYR A 75 -11.77 -2.68 -28.21
N GLY A 76 -10.57 -3.17 -27.89
CA GLY A 76 -9.36 -2.35 -27.76
C GLY A 76 -8.95 -1.62 -29.02
N GLU A 77 -9.25 -2.18 -30.20
CA GLU A 77 -8.91 -1.60 -31.51
C GLU A 77 -10.07 -0.86 -32.19
N SER A 78 -11.30 -0.97 -31.68
CA SER A 78 -12.44 -0.27 -32.29
C SER A 78 -12.37 1.25 -32.07
N LEU A 79 -12.71 2.02 -33.11
CA LEU A 79 -12.83 3.48 -33.08
C LEU A 79 -14.30 3.94 -33.09
N ASP A 80 -15.24 3.00 -33.12
CA ASP A 80 -16.66 3.31 -33.16
C ASP A 80 -17.14 3.80 -31.80
N ALA A 81 -17.91 4.89 -31.80
CA ALA A 81 -18.34 5.54 -30.56
C ALA A 81 -19.23 4.62 -29.69
N ASN A 82 -19.96 3.71 -30.32
CA ASN A 82 -20.83 2.74 -29.64
C ASN A 82 -20.01 1.60 -29.04
N ASP A 83 -18.97 1.12 -29.72
CA ASP A 83 -18.08 0.08 -29.20
C ASP A 83 -17.24 0.56 -28.02
N ILE A 84 -16.79 1.82 -28.07
CA ILE A 84 -16.05 2.42 -26.95
C ILE A 84 -16.94 2.51 -25.71
N GLU A 85 -18.21 2.91 -25.87
CA GLU A 85 -19.17 2.95 -24.77
C GLU A 85 -19.54 1.55 -24.28
N ALA A 86 -19.73 0.60 -25.20
CA ALA A 86 -19.97 -0.81 -24.88
C ALA A 86 -18.81 -1.38 -24.07
N HIS A 87 -17.56 -1.05 -24.42
CA HIS A 87 -16.38 -1.43 -23.65
C HIS A 87 -16.37 -0.84 -22.25
N GLU A 88 -16.65 0.47 -22.08
CA GLU A 88 -16.72 1.10 -20.76
C GLU A 88 -17.82 0.48 -19.89
N LYS A 89 -18.98 0.18 -20.50
CA LYS A 89 -20.11 -0.47 -19.81
C LYS A 89 -19.77 -1.92 -19.44
N ALA A 90 -19.14 -2.67 -20.34
CA ALA A 90 -18.71 -4.05 -20.09
C ALA A 90 -17.64 -4.12 -18.99
N LEU A 91 -16.66 -3.21 -19.01
CA LEU A 91 -15.63 -3.12 -17.97
C LEU A 91 -16.24 -2.72 -16.61
N LYS A 92 -17.20 -1.79 -16.61
CA LYS A 92 -17.92 -1.42 -15.38
C LYS A 92 -18.73 -2.59 -14.83
N LYS A 93 -19.44 -3.31 -15.71
CA LYS A 93 -20.20 -4.50 -15.34
C LYS A 93 -19.27 -5.59 -14.78
N LEU A 94 -18.15 -5.86 -15.46
CA LEU A 94 -17.13 -6.80 -14.98
C LEU A 94 -16.63 -6.43 -13.58
N ASN A 95 -16.30 -5.15 -13.35
CA ASN A 95 -15.90 -4.70 -12.01
C ASN A 95 -17.02 -4.91 -10.98
N GLN A 96 -18.29 -4.74 -11.34
CA GLN A 96 -19.45 -4.95 -10.46
C GLN A 96 -19.68 -6.43 -10.16
N ASP A 97 -19.61 -7.29 -11.18
CA ASP A 97 -19.77 -8.75 -11.06
C ASP A 97 -18.73 -9.34 -10.09
N TYR A 98 -17.51 -8.80 -10.11
CA TYR A 98 -16.44 -9.18 -9.18
C TYR A 98 -16.45 -8.40 -7.85
N GLY A 99 -17.33 -7.41 -7.68
CA GLY A 99 -17.35 -6.52 -6.51
C GLY A 99 -16.05 -5.74 -6.32
N TYR A 100 -15.35 -5.42 -7.41
CA TYR A 100 -14.06 -4.74 -7.41
C TYR A 100 -14.22 -3.20 -7.44
N ASN A 101 -13.60 -2.53 -6.46
CA ASN A 101 -13.50 -1.08 -6.43
C ASN A 101 -12.04 -0.62 -6.62
N PRO A 102 -11.71 0.14 -7.69
CA PRO A 102 -10.36 0.65 -7.93
C PRO A 102 -9.79 1.54 -6.81
N LEU A 103 -10.65 2.21 -6.03
CA LEU A 103 -10.21 3.13 -4.96
C LEU A 103 -9.73 2.38 -3.70
N THR A 104 -10.15 1.13 -3.49
CA THR A 104 -9.74 0.35 -2.32
C THR A 104 -8.21 0.17 -2.24
N GLY A 105 -7.50 0.22 -3.38
CA GLY A 105 -6.05 0.05 -3.43
C GLY A 105 -5.22 1.28 -3.02
N CYS A 106 -5.77 2.50 -3.07
CA CYS A 106 -5.02 3.74 -2.79
C CYS A 106 -5.30 4.37 -1.41
N ILE A 107 -6.37 3.92 -0.73
CA ILE A 107 -6.72 4.33 0.64
C ILE A 107 -5.71 3.86 1.73
N PRO A 108 -4.99 2.72 1.63
CA PRO A 108 -4.21 2.21 2.76
C PRO A 108 -3.18 3.16 3.35
N PRO A 109 -2.32 3.82 2.55
CA PRO A 109 -1.35 4.76 3.10
C PRO A 109 -2.04 5.97 3.77
N LEU A 110 -3.16 6.43 3.22
CA LEU A 110 -3.87 7.61 3.73
C LEU A 110 -4.46 7.39 5.12
N ILE A 111 -5.04 6.21 5.37
CA ILE A 111 -5.56 5.87 6.71
C ILE A 111 -4.41 5.61 7.69
N GLN A 112 -3.31 5.02 7.25
CA GLN A 112 -2.21 4.63 8.15
C GLN A 112 -1.34 5.83 8.59
N LEU A 113 -1.14 6.82 7.72
CA LEU A 113 -0.26 7.98 7.99
C LEU A 113 -0.65 8.75 9.26
N PRO A 114 -1.93 9.11 9.51
CA PRO A 114 -2.34 9.78 10.73
C PRO A 114 -1.96 9.06 12.03
N PHE A 115 -2.12 7.73 12.09
CA PHE A 115 -1.82 6.96 13.31
C PHE A 115 -0.32 6.89 13.59
N ILE A 116 0.50 6.71 12.55
CA ILE A 116 1.96 6.71 12.69
C ILE A 116 2.43 8.09 13.18
N LEU A 117 1.90 9.18 12.60
CA LEU A 117 2.26 10.53 12.99
C LEU A 117 1.80 10.85 14.42
N GLY A 118 0.57 10.46 14.80
CA GLY A 118 0.03 10.67 16.14
C GLY A 118 0.87 9.96 17.21
N LEU A 119 1.21 8.69 16.99
CA LEU A 119 2.03 7.92 17.92
C LEU A 119 3.48 8.42 17.97
N TYR A 120 4.10 8.69 16.82
CA TYR A 120 5.46 9.24 16.76
C TYR A 120 5.53 10.56 17.53
N ARG A 121 4.57 11.46 17.32
CA ARG A 121 4.50 12.74 18.05
C ARG A 121 4.27 12.54 19.54
N LEU A 122 3.34 11.66 19.92
CA LEU A 122 3.07 11.36 21.32
C LEU A 122 4.35 10.91 22.03
N LEU A 123 5.02 9.89 21.50
CA LEU A 123 6.25 9.35 22.10
C LEU A 123 7.39 10.36 22.08
N LEU A 124 7.54 11.14 21.00
CA LEU A 124 8.59 12.15 20.91
C LEU A 124 8.36 13.29 21.93
N TRP A 125 7.10 13.74 22.10
CA TRP A 125 6.76 14.78 23.08
C TRP A 125 6.87 14.30 24.52
N MET A 126 6.60 13.02 24.78
CA MET A 126 6.84 12.44 26.10
C MET A 126 8.32 12.20 26.37
N SER A 127 9.16 12.01 25.36
CA SER A 127 10.56 11.59 25.54
C SER A 127 11.60 12.69 25.43
N VAL A 128 11.29 13.83 24.80
CA VAL A 128 12.25 14.93 24.56
C VAL A 128 11.80 16.19 25.31
N PRO A 129 12.44 16.53 26.45
CA PRO A 129 12.05 17.67 27.29
C PRO A 129 12.11 19.02 26.57
N GLU A 130 13.11 19.24 25.71
CA GLU A 130 13.30 20.52 24.99
C GLU A 130 12.19 20.84 23.98
N ASN A 131 11.44 19.83 23.52
CA ASN A 131 10.35 19.99 22.55
C ASN A 131 8.96 19.83 23.17
N GLY A 132 8.86 19.55 24.47
CA GLY A 132 7.66 18.95 25.05
C GLY A 132 7.26 19.56 26.38
N ARG A 133 6.43 20.62 26.34
CA ARG A 133 5.19 20.73 27.15
C ARG A 133 5.23 20.22 28.60
N THR A 134 6.33 20.43 29.33
CA THR A 134 6.48 20.03 30.72
C THR A 134 5.41 20.74 31.56
N GLY A 135 4.57 19.97 32.26
CA GLY A 135 3.47 20.51 33.07
C GLY A 135 2.17 20.77 32.30
N THR A 136 2.05 20.34 31.04
CA THR A 136 0.79 20.40 30.29
C THR A 136 0.37 19.02 29.80
N ASN A 137 -0.94 18.81 29.66
CA ASN A 137 -1.47 17.54 29.18
C ASN A 137 -1.05 17.27 27.73
N ILE A 138 -0.65 16.04 27.44
CA ILE A 138 -0.40 15.57 26.07
C ILE A 138 -1.53 14.64 25.68
N GLY A 139 -2.51 15.17 24.94
CA GLY A 139 -3.77 14.47 24.70
C GLY A 139 -4.52 14.26 26.02
N LEU A 140 -4.77 13.01 26.40
CA LEU A 140 -5.42 12.62 27.65
C LEU A 140 -4.46 12.24 28.79
N LEU A 141 -3.15 12.26 28.53
CA LEU A 141 -2.14 11.96 29.54
C LEU A 141 -1.88 13.22 30.39
N THR A 142 -1.94 13.04 31.71
CA THR A 142 -1.65 14.10 32.69
C THR A 142 -0.13 14.25 32.88
N PRO A 143 0.33 15.34 33.51
CA PRO A 143 1.76 15.49 33.85
C PRO A 143 2.29 14.32 34.69
N ASP A 144 1.46 13.76 35.58
CA ASP A 144 1.81 12.60 36.40
C ASP A 144 2.00 11.33 35.55
N ASP A 145 1.11 11.10 34.58
CA ASP A 145 1.24 9.99 33.63
C ASP A 145 2.56 10.11 32.84
N ILE A 146 2.88 11.32 32.38
CA ILE A 146 4.11 11.60 31.61
C ILE A 146 5.35 11.41 32.49
N ALA A 147 5.31 11.86 33.75
CA ALA A 147 6.40 11.67 34.70
C ALA A 147 6.63 10.17 34.99
N GLY A 148 5.55 9.40 35.18
CA GLY A 148 5.63 7.95 35.34
C GLY A 148 6.22 7.27 34.11
N PHE A 149 5.83 7.69 32.91
CA PHE A 149 6.39 7.17 31.66
C PHE A 149 7.88 7.47 31.50
N LEU A 150 8.32 8.68 31.86
CA LEU A 150 9.72 9.11 31.78
C LEU A 150 10.64 8.30 32.71
N GLN A 151 10.11 7.85 33.86
CA GLN A 151 10.83 7.05 34.84
C GLN A 151 10.86 5.56 34.48
N ALA A 152 9.90 5.10 33.67
CA ALA A 152 9.79 3.70 33.29
C ALA A 152 11.02 3.23 32.50
N SER A 153 11.52 2.05 32.84
CA SER A 153 12.69 1.44 32.22
C SER A 153 12.37 0.14 31.48
N PHE A 154 13.12 -0.12 30.42
CA PHE A 154 13.13 -1.40 29.70
C PHE A 154 14.56 -1.94 29.68
N LEU A 155 14.76 -3.14 30.26
CA LEU A 155 16.09 -3.76 30.42
C LEU A 155 17.11 -2.83 31.13
N GLY A 156 16.64 -2.07 32.12
CA GLY A 156 17.48 -1.14 32.89
C GLY A 156 17.77 0.18 32.18
N VAL A 157 17.20 0.42 31.00
CA VAL A 157 17.35 1.67 30.26
C VAL A 157 16.03 2.43 30.22
N PRO A 158 15.98 3.73 30.56
CA PRO A 158 14.76 4.53 30.48
C PRO A 158 14.13 4.51 29.09
N LEU A 159 12.80 4.34 29.03
CA LEU A 159 12.02 4.41 27.78
C LEU A 159 12.25 5.65 26.91
N PRO A 160 12.47 6.86 27.46
CA PRO A 160 12.74 8.06 26.65
C PRO A 160 14.16 8.13 26.08
N ALA A 161 15.09 7.27 26.53
CA ALA A 161 16.48 7.34 26.11
C ALA A 161 16.66 7.01 24.62
N TYR A 162 17.59 7.70 23.95
CA TYR A 162 17.95 7.47 22.55
C TYR A 162 19.46 7.60 22.31
N VAL A 163 19.94 7.09 21.17
CA VAL A 163 21.38 6.90 20.91
C VAL A 163 22.17 8.21 20.75
N SER A 164 21.53 9.25 20.22
CA SER A 164 22.16 10.54 19.87
C SER A 164 21.98 11.65 20.94
N MET A 165 21.68 11.30 22.19
CA MET A 165 21.55 12.27 23.29
C MET A 165 22.89 12.94 23.64
N SER A 166 22.84 14.14 24.20
CA SER A 166 24.00 14.79 24.81
C SER A 166 24.39 14.09 26.12
N GLN A 167 25.63 14.30 26.59
CA GLN A 167 26.07 13.74 27.88
C GLN A 167 25.22 14.23 29.06
N GLU A 168 24.75 15.47 29.01
CA GLU A 168 23.86 16.06 30.03
C GLU A 168 22.49 15.37 30.06
N GLN A 169 21.94 15.06 28.89
CA GLN A 169 20.65 14.37 28.75
C GLN A 169 20.74 12.91 29.25
N PHE A 170 21.84 12.23 28.99
CA PHE A 170 22.10 10.89 29.54
C PHE A 170 22.18 10.93 31.07
N ALA A 171 22.91 11.90 31.64
CA ALA A 171 23.01 12.09 33.08
C ALA A 171 21.64 12.42 33.72
N ALA A 172 20.81 13.23 33.06
CA ALA A 172 19.47 13.57 33.53
C ALA A 172 18.53 12.35 33.58
N LEU A 173 18.72 11.37 32.70
CA LEU A 173 17.98 10.11 32.69
C LEU A 173 18.64 9.01 33.54
N GLY A 174 19.80 9.28 34.15
CA GLY A 174 20.52 8.29 34.96
C GLY A 174 21.05 7.08 34.16
N THR A 175 21.36 7.25 32.87
CA THR A 175 21.87 6.18 32.00
C THR A 175 23.12 6.62 31.24
N THR A 176 23.85 5.68 30.64
CA THR A 176 25.05 5.95 29.84
C THR A 176 24.86 5.60 28.36
N SER A 177 25.64 6.25 27.49
CA SER A 177 25.59 5.96 26.04
C SER A 177 25.82 4.47 25.71
N PRO A 178 26.77 3.75 26.35
CA PRO A 178 26.94 2.31 26.13
C PRO A 178 25.71 1.47 26.53
N GLU A 179 25.07 1.75 27.66
CA GLU A 179 23.85 1.05 28.12
C GLU A 179 22.71 1.22 27.13
N VAL A 180 22.45 2.46 26.72
CA VAL A 180 21.40 2.78 25.75
C VAL A 180 21.67 2.07 24.42
N ARG A 181 22.92 2.08 23.93
CA ARG A 181 23.30 1.37 22.70
C ARG A 181 23.16 -0.15 22.82
N ALA A 182 23.44 -0.73 23.98
CA ALA A 182 23.32 -2.17 24.20
C ALA A 182 21.89 -2.68 24.03
N VAL A 183 20.89 -1.85 24.37
CA VAL A 183 19.46 -2.18 24.17
C VAL A 183 18.94 -1.69 22.81
N ALA A 184 19.23 -0.44 22.45
CA ALA A 184 18.70 0.19 21.24
C ALA A 184 19.22 -0.46 19.95
N MET A 185 20.51 -0.84 19.88
CA MET A 185 21.09 -1.38 18.63
C MET A 185 20.51 -2.74 18.25
N PRO A 186 20.39 -3.75 19.15
CA PRO A 186 19.72 -5.00 18.82
C PRO A 186 18.26 -4.81 18.42
N MET A 187 17.53 -3.90 19.06
CA MET A 187 16.14 -3.59 18.70
C MET A 187 16.05 -2.94 17.31
N LEU A 188 16.92 -1.99 17.02
CA LEU A 188 17.00 -1.33 15.70
C LEU A 188 17.35 -2.34 14.60
N ILE A 189 18.37 -3.17 14.82
CA ILE A 189 18.76 -4.23 13.87
C ILE A 189 17.60 -5.18 13.65
N SER A 190 16.93 -5.62 14.70
CA SER A 190 15.76 -6.49 14.61
C SER A 190 14.62 -5.82 13.83
N ALA A 191 14.30 -4.56 14.13
CA ALA A 191 13.28 -3.79 13.42
C ALA A 191 13.62 -3.64 11.92
N ILE A 192 14.88 -3.40 11.57
CA ILE A 192 15.35 -3.35 10.18
C ILE A 192 15.21 -4.70 9.49
N ILE A 193 15.61 -5.80 10.16
CA ILE A 193 15.47 -7.16 9.63
C ILE A 193 14.00 -7.46 9.34
N PHE A 194 13.10 -7.24 10.31
CA PHE A 194 11.69 -7.48 10.12
C PHE A 194 11.07 -6.58 9.05
N THR A 195 11.44 -5.29 9.00
CA THR A 195 10.96 -4.37 7.95
C THR A 195 11.38 -4.83 6.57
N THR A 196 12.65 -5.23 6.43
CA THR A 196 13.22 -5.72 5.17
C THR A 196 12.58 -7.04 4.75
N PHE A 197 12.39 -7.94 5.71
CA PHE A 197 11.73 -9.22 5.48
C PHE A 197 10.26 -9.05 5.07
N ASN A 198 9.50 -8.21 5.78
CA ASN A 198 8.12 -7.85 5.42
C ASN A 198 8.05 -7.28 4.00
N THR A 199 8.96 -6.37 3.67
CA THR A 199 9.03 -5.78 2.34
C THR A 199 9.36 -6.86 1.31
N PHE A 200 10.31 -7.75 1.60
CA PHE A 200 10.70 -8.85 0.71
C PHE A 200 9.53 -9.81 0.44
N VAL A 201 8.80 -10.25 1.48
CA VAL A 201 7.59 -11.06 1.34
C VAL A 201 6.53 -10.33 0.50
N SER A 202 6.33 -9.03 0.75
CA SER A 202 5.43 -8.20 -0.05
C SER A 202 5.87 -8.11 -1.52
N GLN A 203 7.17 -8.04 -1.79
CA GLN A 203 7.74 -8.05 -3.14
C GLN A 203 7.54 -9.39 -3.84
N LEU A 204 7.70 -10.51 -3.14
CA LEU A 204 7.44 -11.84 -3.68
C LEU A 204 5.97 -12.00 -4.07
N ARG A 205 5.05 -11.59 -3.20
CA ARG A 205 3.61 -11.56 -3.49
C ARG A 205 3.29 -10.67 -4.68
N SER A 206 3.86 -9.46 -4.71
CA SER A 206 3.64 -8.49 -5.80
C SER A 206 4.07 -9.01 -7.17
N ARG A 207 4.96 -10.02 -7.26
CA ARG A 207 5.30 -10.68 -8.54
C ARG A 207 4.10 -11.32 -9.21
N VAL A 208 3.22 -11.93 -8.42
CA VAL A 208 2.04 -12.65 -8.90
C VAL A 208 0.98 -11.64 -9.34
N HIS A 209 0.83 -10.55 -8.60
CA HIS A 209 -0.10 -9.48 -8.89
C HIS A 209 0.48 -8.40 -9.83
N LEU A 210 1.64 -8.60 -10.44
CA LEU A 210 2.21 -7.60 -11.34
C LEU A 210 1.53 -7.69 -12.69
N ASP A 211 1.01 -6.58 -13.20
CA ASP A 211 0.68 -6.51 -14.63
C ASP A 211 2.00 -6.36 -15.40
N TRP A 212 2.35 -7.45 -16.08
CA TRP A 212 3.59 -7.56 -16.81
C TRP A 212 3.54 -6.75 -18.12
N ASP A 213 2.37 -6.61 -18.73
CA ASP A 213 2.21 -5.90 -20.00
C ASP A 213 2.38 -4.39 -19.85
N ALA A 214 2.04 -3.85 -18.68
CA ALA A 214 2.26 -2.45 -18.35
C ALA A 214 3.75 -2.14 -18.04
N PRO A 215 4.46 -1.38 -18.89
CA PRO A 215 5.89 -1.09 -18.68
C PRO A 215 6.14 -0.19 -17.46
N MET A 216 5.15 0.62 -17.06
CA MET A 216 5.21 1.43 -15.83
C MET A 216 5.22 0.52 -14.61
N SER A 217 4.32 -0.46 -14.56
CA SER A 217 4.20 -1.45 -13.48
C SER A 217 5.49 -2.24 -13.29
N VAL A 218 6.07 -2.77 -14.39
CA VAL A 218 7.34 -3.52 -14.33
C VAL A 218 8.51 -2.64 -13.85
N LYS A 219 8.58 -1.37 -14.26
CA LYS A 219 9.60 -0.44 -13.79
C LYS A 219 9.44 -0.13 -12.30
N MET A 220 8.22 0.16 -11.85
CA MET A 220 7.91 0.41 -10.44
C MET A 220 8.27 -0.80 -9.58
N TYR A 221 7.90 -1.99 -10.03
CA TYR A 221 8.24 -3.24 -9.35
C TYR A 221 9.76 -3.43 -9.23
N ASN A 222 10.54 -3.19 -10.30
CA ASN A 222 12.00 -3.27 -10.23
C ASN A 222 12.61 -2.18 -9.33
N LEU A 223 12.03 -0.98 -9.29
CA LEU A 223 12.42 0.08 -8.36
C LEU A 223 12.20 -0.34 -6.90
N MET A 224 11.06 -0.98 -6.59
CA MET A 224 10.78 -1.49 -5.25
C MET A 224 11.77 -2.59 -4.81
N TRP A 225 12.37 -3.35 -5.72
CA TRP A 225 13.47 -4.28 -5.37
C TRP A 225 14.74 -3.55 -4.94
N TRP A 226 15.05 -2.42 -5.56
CA TRP A 226 16.16 -1.58 -5.11
C TRP A 226 15.90 -0.98 -3.73
N MET A 227 14.64 -0.66 -3.41
CA MET A 227 14.27 -0.15 -2.08
C MET A 227 14.59 -1.12 -0.94
N LEU A 228 14.65 -2.43 -1.18
CA LEU A 228 15.06 -3.41 -0.16
C LEU A 228 16.48 -3.17 0.36
N PHE A 229 17.36 -2.57 -0.42
CA PHE A 229 18.71 -2.21 0.00
C PHE A 229 18.77 -0.79 0.59
N VAL A 230 17.94 0.12 0.08
CA VAL A 230 17.91 1.51 0.52
C VAL A 230 17.24 1.66 1.89
N ILE A 231 16.17 0.91 2.15
CA ILE A 231 15.41 0.97 3.41
C ILE A 231 16.33 0.68 4.62
N PRO A 232 17.07 -0.45 4.70
CA PRO A 232 17.98 -0.71 5.81
C PRO A 232 18.97 0.42 6.08
N VAL A 233 19.49 1.05 5.03
CA VAL A 233 20.45 2.15 5.14
C VAL A 233 19.76 3.39 5.70
N ILE A 234 18.61 3.79 5.16
CA ILE A 234 17.85 4.95 5.66
C ILE A 234 17.47 4.74 7.13
N LEU A 235 16.95 3.56 7.48
CA LEU A 235 16.49 3.28 8.83
C LEU A 235 17.68 3.14 9.81
N GLY A 236 18.80 2.56 9.39
CA GLY A 236 20.01 2.47 10.19
C GLY A 236 20.60 3.83 10.49
N VAL A 237 20.71 4.71 9.48
CA VAL A 237 21.12 6.11 9.68
C VAL A 237 20.13 6.82 10.60
N ALA A 238 18.83 6.77 10.30
CA ALA A 238 17.81 7.43 11.12
C ALA A 238 17.77 6.95 12.57
N GLY A 239 18.01 5.66 12.84
CA GLY A 239 18.03 5.11 14.20
C GLY A 239 19.31 5.39 14.97
N THR A 240 20.42 5.69 14.30
CA THR A 240 21.70 6.00 14.96
C THR A 240 21.96 7.48 15.11
N THR A 241 21.47 8.31 14.19
CA THR A 241 21.65 9.77 14.22
C THR A 241 20.38 10.52 14.64
N GLY A 242 19.20 9.93 14.45
CA GLY A 242 17.93 10.56 14.74
C GLY A 242 17.47 10.42 16.20
N LEU A 243 16.47 11.23 16.54
CA LEU A 243 15.81 11.27 17.85
C LEU A 243 14.78 10.13 17.95
N ILE A 244 15.24 8.88 18.05
CA ILE A 244 14.37 7.70 18.16
C ILE A 244 14.50 7.08 19.56
N PRO A 245 13.60 7.42 20.50
CA PRO A 245 13.54 6.80 21.83
C PRO A 245 13.34 5.29 21.79
N ILE A 246 13.76 4.61 22.87
CA ILE A 246 13.54 3.16 23.04
C ILE A 246 12.07 2.78 22.90
N ALA A 247 11.15 3.59 23.48
CA ALA A 247 9.72 3.36 23.32
C ALA A 247 9.26 3.32 21.85
N LEU A 248 9.85 4.19 21.01
CA LEU A 248 9.55 4.24 19.58
C LEU A 248 10.19 3.08 18.81
N LEU A 249 11.40 2.66 19.18
CA LEU A 249 12.02 1.44 18.63
C LEU A 249 11.19 0.20 18.96
N MET A 250 10.68 0.11 20.19
CA MET A 250 9.79 -0.97 20.62
C MET A 250 8.52 -1.01 19.80
N TYR A 251 7.85 0.14 19.66
CA TYR A 251 6.70 0.27 18.76
C TYR A 251 7.02 -0.23 17.35
N TRP A 252 8.16 0.19 16.81
CA TRP A 252 8.52 -0.15 15.43
C TRP A 252 8.80 -1.64 15.25
N PHE A 253 9.50 -2.26 16.20
CA PHE A 253 9.71 -3.69 16.25
C PHE A 253 8.39 -4.46 16.29
N LEU A 254 7.51 -4.12 17.24
CA LEU A 254 6.21 -4.78 17.42
C LEU A 254 5.29 -4.57 16.21
N GLY A 255 5.30 -3.37 15.65
CA GLY A 255 4.52 -3.03 14.47
C GLY A 255 4.95 -3.84 13.24
N ASN A 256 6.24 -4.15 13.11
CA ASN A 256 6.73 -5.03 12.04
C ASN A 256 6.42 -6.50 12.29
N LEU A 257 6.55 -6.96 13.54
CA LEU A 257 6.17 -8.32 13.91
C LEU A 257 4.68 -8.57 13.65
N TRP A 258 3.83 -7.61 14.04
CA TRP A 258 2.41 -7.62 13.72
C TRP A 258 2.16 -7.72 12.21
N THR A 259 2.82 -6.86 11.41
CA THR A 259 2.68 -6.88 9.95
C THR A 259 3.03 -8.24 9.36
N LEU A 260 4.07 -8.90 9.89
CA LEU A 260 4.48 -10.23 9.44
C LEU A 260 3.39 -11.26 9.73
N ILE A 261 2.96 -11.34 10.98
CA ILE A 261 1.92 -12.27 11.44
C ILE A 261 0.63 -12.04 10.66
N GLN A 262 0.17 -10.80 10.58
CA GLN A 262 -1.02 -10.41 9.85
C GLN A 262 -0.90 -10.78 8.36
N THR A 263 0.24 -10.52 7.72
CA THR A 263 0.44 -10.85 6.30
C THR A 263 0.33 -12.35 6.07
N ILE A 264 0.91 -13.17 6.95
CA ILE A 264 0.82 -14.64 6.86
C ILE A 264 -0.64 -15.08 7.02
N ILE A 265 -1.33 -14.64 8.08
CA ILE A 265 -2.71 -15.02 8.37
C ILE A 265 -3.64 -14.61 7.22
N LEU A 266 -3.60 -13.34 6.80
CA LEU A 266 -4.46 -12.83 5.73
C LEU A 266 -4.14 -13.52 4.40
N TRP A 267 -2.87 -13.81 4.11
CA TRP A 267 -2.51 -14.54 2.90
C TRP A 267 -3.02 -15.98 2.90
N CYS A 268 -2.86 -16.71 3.99
CA CYS A 268 -3.41 -18.06 4.16
C CYS A 268 -4.93 -18.06 4.00
N ALA A 269 -5.63 -17.15 4.70
CA ALA A 269 -7.08 -17.00 4.59
C ALA A 269 -7.53 -16.66 3.16
N LEU A 270 -6.77 -15.82 2.46
CA LEU A 270 -7.05 -15.43 1.07
C LEU A 270 -6.88 -16.60 0.09
N CYS A 271 -5.83 -17.40 0.26
CA CYS A 271 -5.59 -18.59 -0.56
C CYS A 271 -6.70 -19.64 -0.38
N VAL A 272 -7.22 -19.80 0.84
CA VAL A 272 -8.33 -20.72 1.13
C VAL A 272 -9.66 -20.18 0.60
N ARG A 273 -9.97 -18.90 0.83
CA ARG A 273 -11.28 -18.32 0.47
C ARG A 273 -11.41 -17.91 -0.99
N PHE A 274 -10.31 -17.61 -1.66
CA PHE A 274 -10.25 -17.18 -3.06
C PHE A 274 -9.14 -17.94 -3.79
N PRO A 275 -9.28 -19.26 -4.01
CA PRO A 275 -8.28 -20.06 -4.71
C PRO A 275 -8.11 -19.59 -6.15
N LEU A 276 -6.88 -19.61 -6.67
CA LEU A 276 -6.63 -19.32 -8.08
C LEU A 276 -6.85 -20.60 -8.88
N GLU A 277 -7.80 -20.55 -9.80
CA GLU A 277 -7.98 -21.58 -10.81
C GLU A 277 -6.84 -21.57 -11.85
N ASP A 278 -6.64 -22.68 -12.55
CA ASP A 278 -5.57 -22.89 -13.53
C ASP A 278 -5.55 -21.82 -14.63
N GLN A 279 -6.72 -21.38 -15.10
CA GLN A 279 -6.82 -20.29 -16.08
C GLN A 279 -6.13 -18.99 -15.64
N HIS A 280 -6.20 -18.65 -14.35
CA HIS A 280 -5.55 -17.47 -13.81
C HIS A 280 -4.03 -17.65 -13.75
N LEU A 281 -3.59 -18.84 -13.36
CA LEU A 281 -2.17 -19.19 -13.29
C LEU A 281 -1.54 -19.16 -14.68
N ASP A 282 -2.21 -19.74 -15.67
CA ASP A 282 -1.76 -19.76 -17.06
C ASP A 282 -1.65 -18.35 -17.62
N HIS A 283 -2.64 -17.48 -17.36
CA HIS A 283 -2.55 -16.08 -17.74
C HIS A 283 -1.29 -15.42 -17.17
N ILE A 284 -1.04 -15.56 -15.86
CA ILE A 284 0.16 -14.99 -15.19
C ILE A 284 1.46 -15.55 -15.79
N LEU A 285 1.53 -16.85 -16.02
CA LEU A 285 2.70 -17.52 -16.56
C LEU A 285 2.98 -17.10 -18.01
N ASN A 286 1.93 -16.99 -18.83
CA ASN A 286 2.03 -16.60 -20.23
C ASN A 286 2.48 -15.14 -20.38
N THR A 287 1.89 -14.21 -19.63
CA THR A 287 2.29 -12.80 -19.68
C THR A 287 3.74 -12.62 -19.20
N ARG A 288 4.14 -13.33 -18.14
CA ARG A 288 5.51 -13.29 -17.63
C ARG A 288 6.51 -13.94 -18.61
N SER A 289 6.15 -15.06 -19.22
CA SER A 289 7.03 -15.79 -20.15
C SER A 289 7.27 -14.95 -21.40
N ALA A 290 6.25 -14.28 -21.94
CA ALA A 290 6.37 -13.38 -23.09
C ALA A 290 7.43 -12.29 -22.89
N ILE A 291 7.53 -11.74 -21.67
CA ILE A 291 8.50 -10.68 -21.35
C ILE A 291 9.89 -11.21 -21.03
N THR A 292 9.95 -12.36 -20.36
CA THR A 292 11.23 -12.91 -19.86
C THR A 292 11.93 -13.82 -20.86
N ALA A 293 11.19 -14.50 -21.75
CA ALA A 293 11.72 -15.39 -22.78
C ALA A 293 12.80 -14.76 -23.68
N PRO A 294 12.62 -13.56 -24.27
CA PRO A 294 13.66 -12.97 -25.13
C PRO A 294 14.96 -12.69 -24.36
N ARG A 295 14.85 -12.22 -23.11
CA ARG A 295 16.00 -12.00 -22.23
C ARG A 295 16.71 -13.31 -21.87
N LYS A 296 15.95 -14.35 -21.54
CA LYS A 296 16.49 -15.69 -21.23
C LYS A 296 17.16 -16.30 -22.46
N LEU A 297 16.56 -16.18 -23.64
CA LEU A 297 17.11 -16.68 -24.90
C LEU A 297 18.44 -16.00 -25.23
N ARG A 298 18.52 -14.66 -25.10
CA ARG A 298 19.78 -13.91 -25.28
C ARG A 298 20.87 -14.39 -24.32
N ARG A 299 20.54 -14.55 -23.03
CA ARG A 299 21.46 -15.08 -22.02
C ARG A 299 21.91 -16.51 -22.35
N ARG A 300 20.99 -17.40 -22.72
CA ARG A 300 21.31 -18.78 -23.13
C ARG A 300 22.25 -18.81 -24.34
N ARG A 301 22.02 -17.97 -25.35
CA ARG A 301 22.92 -17.84 -26.51
C ARG A 301 24.33 -17.37 -26.10
N LEU A 302 24.42 -16.38 -25.20
CA LEU A 302 25.71 -15.91 -24.68
C LEU A 302 26.43 -16.99 -23.88
N LEU A 303 25.71 -17.72 -23.01
CA LEU A 303 26.28 -18.82 -22.24
C LEU A 303 26.72 -19.99 -23.15
N ALA A 304 25.96 -20.31 -24.19
CA ALA A 304 26.36 -21.31 -25.17
C ALA A 304 27.63 -20.91 -25.94
N ALA A 305 27.79 -19.61 -26.20
CA ALA A 305 28.99 -19.06 -26.85
C ALA A 305 30.25 -19.11 -25.97
N LEU A 306 30.12 -19.27 -24.64
CA LEU A 306 31.28 -19.50 -23.76
C LEU A 306 32.02 -20.79 -24.12
N LYS A 307 31.32 -21.81 -24.65
CA LYS A 307 31.95 -23.04 -25.16
C LYS A 307 32.78 -22.83 -26.43
N ARG A 308 32.62 -21.68 -27.11
CA ARG A 308 33.26 -21.34 -28.39
C ARG A 308 33.63 -19.85 -28.40
N PRO A 309 34.72 -19.44 -27.72
CA PRO A 309 35.00 -18.03 -27.41
C PRO A 309 35.10 -17.11 -28.64
N TRP A 310 35.58 -17.60 -29.79
CA TRP A 310 35.63 -16.84 -31.04
C TRP A 310 34.25 -16.44 -31.58
N THR A 311 33.17 -17.10 -31.16
CA THR A 311 31.79 -16.80 -31.59
C THR A 311 31.10 -15.75 -30.71
N ILE A 312 31.65 -15.43 -29.52
CA ILE A 312 31.03 -14.54 -28.53
C ILE A 312 30.71 -13.17 -29.13
N PHE A 313 31.64 -12.59 -29.88
CA PHE A 313 31.45 -11.27 -30.50
C PHE A 313 30.30 -11.27 -31.50
N ARG A 314 30.19 -12.33 -32.32
CA ARG A 314 29.09 -12.50 -33.29
C ARG A 314 27.75 -12.67 -32.58
N VAL A 315 27.69 -13.53 -31.56
CA VAL A 315 26.46 -13.74 -30.77
C VAL A 315 26.03 -12.45 -30.07
N HIS A 316 26.97 -11.69 -29.51
CA HIS A 316 26.69 -10.40 -28.88
C HIS A 316 26.12 -9.40 -29.90
N ARG A 317 26.73 -9.27 -31.09
CA ARG A 317 26.24 -8.38 -32.16
C ARG A 317 24.83 -8.76 -32.61
N ASN A 318 24.57 -10.05 -32.81
CA ASN A 318 23.25 -10.55 -33.19
C ASN A 318 22.21 -10.27 -32.09
N ASN A 319 22.54 -10.53 -30.83
CA ASN A 319 21.66 -10.22 -29.70
C ASN A 319 21.35 -8.71 -29.61
N LYS A 320 22.33 -7.85 -29.91
CA LYS A 320 22.17 -6.38 -29.93
C LYS A 320 21.26 -5.94 -31.08
N GLN A 321 21.33 -6.59 -32.25
CA GLN A 321 20.40 -6.36 -33.36
C GLN A 321 18.98 -6.76 -32.99
N VAL A 322 18.77 -7.96 -32.46
CA VAL A 322 17.46 -8.43 -31.97
C VAL A 322 16.89 -7.45 -30.94
N GLU A 323 17.69 -6.98 -29.99
CA GLU A 323 17.26 -6.00 -29.00
C GLU A 323 16.85 -4.65 -29.63
N LYS A 324 17.55 -4.20 -30.68
CA LYS A 324 17.19 -2.98 -31.41
C LYS A 324 15.84 -3.16 -32.12
N THR A 325 15.62 -4.29 -32.79
CA THR A 325 14.35 -4.60 -33.48
C THR A 325 13.19 -4.66 -32.49
N GLU A 326 13.33 -5.39 -31.39
CA GLU A 326 12.31 -5.44 -30.32
C GLU A 326 11.99 -4.05 -29.74
N LYS A 327 13.01 -3.19 -29.58
CA LYS A 327 12.83 -1.82 -29.11
C LYS A 327 12.06 -0.96 -30.12
N LEU A 328 12.31 -1.15 -31.41
CA LEU A 328 11.61 -0.45 -32.48
C LEU A 328 10.14 -0.86 -32.53
N GLU A 329 9.86 -2.17 -32.57
CA GLU A 329 8.49 -2.72 -32.53
C GLU A 329 7.72 -2.22 -31.31
N ARG A 330 8.35 -2.20 -30.12
CA ARG A 330 7.72 -1.67 -28.90
C ARG A 330 7.46 -0.16 -28.97
N LYS A 331 8.32 0.61 -29.66
CA LYS A 331 8.08 2.04 -29.89
C LYS A 331 6.92 2.23 -30.84
N GLU A 332 6.88 1.49 -31.94
CA GLU A 332 5.79 1.52 -32.92
C GLU A 332 4.45 1.15 -32.28
N LYS A 333 4.38 0.03 -31.54
CA LYS A 333 3.18 -0.36 -30.77
C LYS A 333 2.72 0.73 -29.81
N LYS A 334 3.65 1.39 -29.09
CA LYS A 334 3.30 2.50 -28.19
C LYS A 334 2.80 3.74 -28.94
N THR A 335 3.41 4.07 -30.07
CA THR A 335 2.97 5.19 -30.91
C THR A 335 1.57 4.92 -31.45
N HIS A 336 1.32 3.69 -31.94
CA HIS A 336 0.02 3.24 -32.41
C HIS A 336 -1.04 3.27 -31.28
N GLN A 337 -0.73 2.71 -30.11
CA GLN A 337 -1.66 2.74 -28.98
C GLN A 337 -1.99 4.17 -28.52
N LYS A 338 -1.01 5.09 -28.57
CA LYS A 338 -1.24 6.52 -28.29
C LYS A 338 -2.09 7.20 -29.35
N SER A 339 -1.90 6.90 -30.64
CA SER A 339 -2.73 7.47 -31.71
C SER A 339 -4.17 6.97 -31.59
N MET A 340 -4.35 5.68 -31.33
CA MET A 340 -5.67 5.08 -31.08
C MET A 340 -6.36 5.71 -29.88
N ALA A 341 -5.66 5.85 -28.74
CA ALA A 341 -6.22 6.50 -27.55
C ALA A 341 -6.61 7.97 -27.81
N LYS A 342 -5.83 8.71 -28.62
CA LYS A 342 -6.14 10.09 -29.02
C LYS A 342 -7.38 10.13 -29.91
N GLN A 343 -7.52 9.19 -30.85
CA GLN A 343 -8.70 9.08 -31.71
C GLN A 343 -9.95 8.71 -30.91
N LYS A 344 -9.88 7.70 -30.03
CA LYS A 344 -10.97 7.33 -29.12
C LYS A 344 -11.47 8.52 -28.29
N ARG A 345 -10.56 9.31 -27.71
CA ARG A 345 -10.91 10.53 -26.96
C ARG A 345 -11.61 11.58 -27.82
N LYS A 346 -11.19 11.75 -29.08
CA LYS A 346 -11.86 12.67 -30.01
C LYS A 346 -13.29 12.21 -30.30
N VAL A 347 -13.47 10.95 -30.68
CA VAL A 347 -14.78 10.34 -30.96
C VAL A 347 -15.72 10.49 -29.77
N GLN A 348 -15.26 10.15 -28.56
CA GLN A 348 -16.05 10.34 -27.33
C GLN A 348 -16.41 11.81 -27.07
N SER A 349 -15.47 12.72 -27.32
CA SER A 349 -15.72 14.16 -27.11
C SER A 349 -16.73 14.72 -28.11
N GLU A 350 -16.71 14.26 -29.36
CA GLU A 350 -17.65 14.64 -30.40
C GLU A 350 -19.04 14.09 -30.11
N LYS A 351 -19.16 12.82 -29.72
CA LYS A 351 -20.43 12.23 -29.27
C LYS A 351 -21.03 12.98 -28.08
N ARG A 352 -20.24 13.29 -27.04
CA ARG A 352 -20.69 14.08 -25.88
C ARG A 352 -21.15 15.49 -26.26
N LYS A 353 -20.52 16.11 -27.26
CA LYS A 353 -20.96 17.42 -27.79
C LYS A 353 -22.29 17.30 -28.53
N ALA A 354 -22.43 16.29 -29.39
CA ALA A 354 -23.67 16.02 -30.11
C ALA A 354 -24.84 15.73 -29.15
N GLU A 355 -24.64 14.91 -28.12
CA GLU A 355 -25.64 14.62 -27.08
C GLU A 355 -26.03 15.88 -26.30
N ARG A 356 -25.07 16.75 -25.96
CA ARG A 356 -25.36 18.02 -25.29
C ARG A 356 -26.16 18.97 -26.18
N GLN A 357 -25.85 19.01 -27.47
CA GLN A 357 -26.58 19.85 -28.42
C GLN A 357 -28.01 19.33 -28.60
N LYS A 358 -28.19 18.03 -28.79
CA LYS A 358 -29.51 17.39 -28.86
C LYS A 358 -30.34 17.66 -27.60
N ARG A 359 -29.76 17.53 -26.40
CA ARG A 359 -30.45 17.87 -25.14
C ARG A 359 -30.87 19.34 -25.05
N LYS A 360 -30.13 20.27 -25.65
CA LYS A 360 -30.50 21.69 -25.70
C LYS A 360 -31.65 21.92 -26.68
N GLU A 361 -31.58 21.32 -27.87
CA GLU A 361 -32.64 21.37 -28.88
C GLU A 361 -33.95 20.74 -28.35
N ASP A 362 -33.87 19.60 -27.66
CA ASP A 362 -35.00 18.95 -26.99
C ASP A 362 -35.59 19.84 -25.88
N ALA A 363 -34.74 20.53 -25.11
CA ALA A 363 -35.19 21.44 -24.05
C ALA A 363 -35.84 22.73 -24.61
N GLU A 364 -35.30 23.30 -25.69
CA GLU A 364 -35.88 24.44 -26.39
C GLU A 364 -37.23 24.07 -27.03
N THR A 365 -37.33 22.88 -27.62
CA THR A 365 -38.58 22.35 -28.20
C THR A 365 -39.64 22.15 -27.11
N ARG A 366 -39.25 21.61 -25.95
CA ARG A 366 -40.14 21.42 -24.79
C ARG A 366 -40.55 22.73 -24.13
N SER A 367 -39.72 23.76 -24.20
CA SER A 367 -40.04 25.12 -23.74
C SER A 367 -41.00 25.85 -24.69
N ASN A 368 -40.90 25.60 -26.01
CA ASN A 368 -41.73 26.26 -27.02
C ASN A 368 -43.08 25.57 -27.24
N ASN A 369 -43.30 24.34 -26.75
CA ASN A 369 -44.56 23.64 -26.88
C ASN A 369 -44.91 22.80 -25.62
N PRO A 370 -45.55 23.41 -24.60
CA PRO A 370 -45.82 22.74 -23.31
C PRO A 370 -46.93 21.67 -23.36
N ALA A 371 -47.61 21.48 -24.48
CA ALA A 371 -48.79 20.59 -24.61
C ALA A 371 -48.51 19.20 -25.21
N ALA A 372 -47.25 18.83 -25.44
CA ALA A 372 -46.91 17.49 -25.94
C ALA A 372 -46.45 16.59 -24.78
N GLU A 373 -47.40 15.93 -24.12
CA GLU A 373 -47.12 14.73 -23.31
C GLU A 373 -46.58 13.62 -24.21
N PRO A 374 -45.61 12.81 -23.75
CA PRO A 374 -45.11 11.67 -24.52
C PRO A 374 -46.15 10.55 -24.50
N THR A 375 -46.60 10.12 -25.67
CA THR A 375 -47.23 8.81 -25.84
C THR A 375 -46.21 7.73 -25.47
N THR A 376 -46.65 6.86 -24.57
CA THR A 376 -45.93 5.74 -24.00
C THR A 376 -45.51 4.71 -25.07
N SER A 377 -44.21 4.48 -25.21
CA SER A 377 -43.63 3.25 -25.76
C SER A 377 -42.12 3.26 -25.55
N ASP A 378 -41.69 2.93 -24.32
CA ASP A 378 -40.38 2.38 -23.92
C ASP A 378 -39.98 2.94 -22.56
N ALA A 379 -40.59 2.37 -21.51
CA ALA A 379 -40.08 2.47 -20.16
C ALA A 379 -38.88 1.51 -20.02
N PRO A 380 -37.70 1.97 -19.61
CA PRO A 380 -36.71 1.09 -19.00
C PRO A 380 -37.19 0.78 -17.58
N ASP A 381 -37.34 -0.51 -17.30
CA ASP A 381 -37.58 -1.14 -16.01
C ASP A 381 -36.79 -0.44 -14.87
N PRO A 382 -37.43 0.00 -13.77
CA PRO A 382 -36.72 0.62 -12.66
C PRO A 382 -35.98 -0.45 -11.85
N SER A 383 -34.65 -0.39 -11.86
CA SER A 383 -33.82 -1.11 -10.89
C SER A 383 -34.30 -0.82 -9.46
N PRO A 384 -34.45 -1.84 -8.58
CA PRO A 384 -34.89 -1.63 -7.22
C PRO A 384 -33.77 -0.96 -6.40
N SER A 385 -34.09 0.18 -5.81
CA SER A 385 -33.36 0.73 -4.67
C SER A 385 -33.77 -0.01 -3.40
N SER A 386 -32.93 -0.91 -2.89
CA SER A 386 -33.04 -1.38 -1.52
C SER A 386 -32.10 -0.56 -0.63
N THR A 387 -32.68 0.49 -0.05
CA THR A 387 -32.34 0.94 1.29
C THR A 387 -32.80 -0.14 2.26
N ASP A 388 -31.88 -0.78 2.98
CA ASP A 388 -32.21 -1.50 4.21
C ASP A 388 -31.71 -0.66 5.41
N PRO A 389 -32.63 -0.20 6.27
CA PRO A 389 -32.37 0.05 7.67
C PRO A 389 -32.72 -1.21 8.50
N ASP A 390 -31.84 -1.52 9.43
CA ASP A 390 -32.04 -2.35 10.63
C ASP A 390 -32.38 -3.85 10.49
N LEU A 391 -31.60 -4.69 11.16
CA LEU A 391 -32.03 -5.54 12.29
C LEU A 391 -30.82 -6.29 12.89
N ASP A 392 -30.73 -6.22 14.23
CA ASP A 392 -30.22 -7.20 15.23
C ASP A 392 -28.89 -7.96 15.04
#